data_AF-A0A554XEZ2-F1
#
_entry.id   AF-A0A554XEZ2-F1
#
_cell.length_a   1.000
_cell.length_b   1.000
_cell.length_c   1.000
_cell.angle_alpha   90.00
_cell.angle_beta   90.00
_cell.angle_gamma   90.00
#
_symmetry.space_group_name_H-M   'P 1'
#
loop_
_entity.id
_entity.type
_entity.pdbx_description
1 polymer ?
#
loop_
_entity_poly.entity_id
_entity_poly.type
_entity_poly.pdbx_seq_one_letter_code
_entity_poly.pdbx_strand_id
1 'polypeptide(L)'
;MRTLLLEHLLFACNDNAFRTYLKTFIDRFADSEEMRELCRRYARNILNGRWLWRNRLLGKSIAVSVKEIGGGETMEVDALSVPLTFESGYSDAENKLAEWLFIGFTQQPMQFEVCARIDFGMTGAIEVFPSQNFVSDKPDGFARSLYKLKRMSRQDLLRIMRNDNADTYAADIVDVGVAAIRDHKIGNAIRTIDTWYAANSDASPIPVEPRGANIERDMYMRASRNDLFTYLTSLDDLQRSIVGINHEAAFVLACMIRGFLAGEIVQAT
;
A
#
# COMPACT_ATOMS: atom_id res chain seq x y z
N MET A 1 -8.85 -2.09 -6.95
CA MET A 1 -8.61 -1.23 -5.77
C MET A 1 -9.90 -0.50 -5.43
N ARG A 2 -10.17 -0.17 -4.16
CA ARG A 2 -11.36 0.57 -3.74
C ARG A 2 -11.01 1.56 -2.63
N THR A 3 -11.65 2.73 -2.61
CA THR A 3 -11.57 3.68 -1.51
C THR A 3 -12.71 3.50 -0.52
N LEU A 4 -12.49 3.93 0.72
CA LEU A 4 -13.50 4.05 1.77
C LEU A 4 -13.56 5.50 2.22
N LEU A 5 -14.74 5.98 2.59
CA LEU A 5 -14.89 7.35 3.06
C LEU A 5 -14.19 7.57 4.40
N LEU A 6 -13.58 8.74 4.57
CA LEU A 6 -12.87 9.14 5.78
C LEU A 6 -13.76 9.09 7.03
N GLU A 7 -15.03 9.48 6.89
CA GLU A 7 -16.03 9.44 7.99
C GLU A 7 -16.26 8.03 8.55
N HIS A 8 -15.95 6.99 7.78
CA HIS A 8 -16.09 5.59 8.17
C HIS A 8 -14.81 4.95 8.71
N LEU A 9 -13.71 5.70 8.84
CA LEU A 9 -12.43 5.14 9.31
C LEU A 9 -12.44 4.76 10.80
N LEU A 10 -13.29 5.39 11.62
CA LEU A 10 -13.43 5.03 13.02
C LEU A 10 -14.41 3.88 13.22
N PHE A 11 -13.89 2.66 13.27
CA PHE A 11 -14.71 1.46 13.47
C PHE A 11 -15.20 1.29 14.92
N ALA A 12 -14.33 1.44 15.90
CA ALA A 12 -14.65 1.25 17.32
C ALA A 12 -13.87 2.24 18.21
N CYS A 13 -14.54 2.77 19.24
CA CYS A 13 -13.94 3.66 20.23
C CYS A 13 -14.78 3.60 21.51
N ASN A 14 -14.11 3.31 22.64
CA ASN A 14 -14.72 3.22 23.97
C ASN A 14 -14.78 4.56 24.72
N ASP A 15 -14.06 5.57 24.27
CA ASP A 15 -14.08 6.93 24.82
C ASP A 15 -14.79 7.90 23.85
N ASN A 16 -15.90 8.50 24.31
CA ASN A 16 -16.68 9.42 23.50
C ASN A 16 -15.99 10.78 23.29
N ALA A 17 -15.18 11.23 24.24
CA ALA A 17 -14.41 12.47 24.08
C ALA A 17 -13.35 12.28 23.00
N PHE A 18 -12.59 11.18 23.07
CA PHE A 18 -11.60 10.83 22.05
C PHE A 18 -12.21 10.61 20.66
N ARG A 19 -13.38 9.94 20.58
CA ARG A 19 -14.16 9.83 19.34
C ARG A 19 -14.46 11.21 18.72
N THR A 20 -14.85 12.16 19.56
CA THR A 20 -15.16 13.52 19.12
C THR A 20 -13.90 14.23 18.62
N TYR A 21 -12.78 14.15 19.36
CA TYR A 21 -11.50 14.72 18.92
C TYR A 21 -11.03 14.17 17.57
N LEU A 22 -11.10 12.86 17.38
CA LEU A 22 -10.76 12.22 16.10
C LEU A 22 -11.66 12.69 14.97
N LYS A 23 -12.97 12.79 15.21
CA LYS A 23 -13.92 13.26 14.19
C LYS A 23 -13.61 14.71 13.79
N THR A 24 -13.39 15.59 14.76
CA THR A 24 -13.02 16.99 14.49
C THR A 24 -11.74 17.09 13.67
N PHE A 25 -10.74 16.28 13.98
CA PHE A 25 -9.50 16.20 13.19
C PHE A 25 -9.79 15.76 11.74
N ILE A 26 -10.55 14.68 11.53
CA ILE A 26 -10.92 14.20 10.19
C ILE A 26 -11.67 15.28 9.42
N ASP A 27 -12.69 15.90 10.03
CA ASP A 27 -13.50 16.93 9.40
C ASP A 27 -12.64 18.14 8.99
N ARG A 28 -11.65 18.52 9.82
CA ARG A 28 -10.73 19.64 9.54
C ARG A 28 -9.81 19.38 8.34
N PHE A 29 -9.35 18.15 8.18
CA PHE A 29 -8.37 17.77 7.16
C PHE A 29 -8.97 17.07 5.93
N ALA A 30 -10.29 16.80 5.91
CA ALA A 30 -10.95 16.12 4.79
C ALA A 30 -10.77 16.89 3.45
N ASP A 31 -10.94 18.21 3.46
CA ASP A 31 -10.72 19.08 2.29
C ASP A 31 -9.53 20.03 2.51
N SER A 32 -8.40 19.47 2.90
CA SER A 32 -7.16 20.23 3.12
C SER A 32 -6.07 19.88 2.12
N GLU A 33 -5.04 20.71 2.06
CA GLU A 33 -3.87 20.47 1.20
C GLU A 33 -3.08 19.24 1.63
N GLU A 34 -3.08 18.89 2.92
CA GLU A 34 -2.52 17.63 3.44
C GLU A 34 -3.18 16.42 2.79
N MET A 35 -4.53 16.39 2.73
CA MET A 35 -5.26 15.29 2.11
C MET A 35 -5.03 15.21 0.60
N ARG A 36 -4.96 16.37 -0.07
CA ARG A 36 -4.62 16.45 -1.50
C ARG A 36 -3.21 15.92 -1.75
N GLU A 37 -2.25 16.27 -0.90
CA GLU A 37 -0.88 15.76 -0.98
C GLU A 37 -0.81 14.26 -0.76
N LEU A 38 -1.55 13.70 0.21
CA LEU A 38 -1.64 12.25 0.39
C LEU A 38 -2.15 11.54 -0.86
N CYS A 39 -3.21 12.07 -1.48
CA CYS A 39 -3.75 11.53 -2.72
C CYS A 39 -2.73 11.56 -3.85
N ARG A 40 -1.97 12.65 -4.01
CA ARG A 40 -0.88 12.75 -5.01
C ARG A 40 0.22 11.73 -4.75
N ARG A 41 0.61 11.53 -3.50
CA ARG A 41 1.63 10.52 -3.13
C ARG A 41 1.15 9.09 -3.40
N TYR A 42 -0.10 8.77 -3.08
CA TYR A 42 -0.70 7.47 -3.41
C TYR A 42 -0.79 7.27 -4.93
N ALA A 43 -1.25 8.28 -5.67
CA ALA A 43 -1.33 8.25 -7.13
C ALA A 43 0.04 7.97 -7.76
N ARG A 44 1.09 8.68 -7.33
CA ARG A 44 2.49 8.42 -7.76
C ARG A 44 2.89 6.96 -7.55
N ASN A 45 2.66 6.40 -6.36
CA ASN A 45 3.01 5.01 -6.08
C ASN A 45 2.19 3.96 -6.84
N ILE A 46 0.95 4.30 -7.22
CA ILE A 46 0.13 3.45 -8.11
C ILE A 46 0.73 3.48 -9.51
N LEU A 47 0.97 4.68 -10.05
CA LEU A 47 1.40 4.92 -11.43
C LEU A 47 2.85 4.52 -11.69
N ASN A 48 3.76 4.68 -10.71
CA ASN A 48 5.15 4.25 -10.84
C ASN A 48 5.35 2.73 -10.68
N GLY A 49 4.29 1.97 -10.42
CA GLY A 49 4.37 0.51 -10.33
C GLY A 49 5.18 0.01 -9.13
N ARG A 50 5.37 0.79 -8.05
CA ARG A 50 6.08 0.36 -6.83
C ARG A 50 5.53 -0.96 -6.28
N TRP A 51 4.23 -1.19 -6.46
CA TRP A 51 3.52 -2.41 -6.07
C TRP A 51 3.89 -3.68 -6.87
N LEU A 52 4.70 -3.57 -7.93
CA LEU A 52 5.31 -4.70 -8.63
C LEU A 52 6.53 -5.28 -7.89
N TRP A 53 7.04 -4.55 -6.89
CA TRP A 53 8.21 -4.94 -6.10
C TRP A 53 9.39 -5.32 -7.00
N ARG A 54 10.02 -6.48 -6.76
CA ARG A 54 11.16 -6.98 -7.53
C ARG A 54 10.84 -7.14 -9.02
N ASN A 55 9.59 -7.36 -9.40
CA ASN A 55 9.21 -7.45 -10.81
C ASN A 55 9.36 -6.13 -11.55
N ARG A 56 9.35 -4.98 -10.86
CA ARG A 56 9.61 -3.67 -11.47
C ARG A 56 11.02 -3.58 -12.06
N LEU A 57 11.98 -4.33 -11.50
CA LEU A 57 13.37 -4.36 -11.98
C LEU A 57 13.54 -5.18 -13.26
N LEU A 58 12.52 -5.98 -13.64
CA LEU A 58 12.59 -6.86 -14.79
C LEU A 58 12.19 -6.16 -16.10
N GLY A 59 11.43 -5.06 -16.02
CA GLY A 59 10.90 -4.39 -17.20
C GLY A 59 11.91 -3.47 -17.86
N LYS A 60 12.13 -3.65 -19.17
CA LYS A 60 12.70 -2.62 -20.04
C LYS A 60 11.74 -1.44 -20.18
N SER A 61 10.44 -1.72 -20.25
CA SER A 61 9.37 -0.74 -20.12
C SER A 61 8.21 -1.33 -19.32
N ILE A 62 7.46 -0.46 -18.63
CA ILE A 62 6.33 -0.87 -17.81
C ILE A 62 5.17 0.09 -18.04
N ALA A 63 4.14 -0.35 -18.75
CA ALA A 63 2.92 0.43 -18.91
C ALA A 63 1.97 0.15 -17.74
N VAL A 64 1.65 1.16 -16.94
CA VAL A 64 0.63 1.09 -15.89
C VAL A 64 -0.62 1.81 -16.36
N SER A 65 -1.75 1.10 -16.37
CA SER A 65 -3.06 1.68 -16.65
C SER A 65 -3.97 1.63 -15.43
N VAL A 66 -4.76 2.68 -15.28
CA VAL A 66 -5.77 2.81 -14.22
C VAL A 66 -7.10 3.17 -14.89
N LYS A 67 -8.12 2.36 -14.62
CA LYS A 67 -9.47 2.54 -15.12
C LYS A 67 -10.44 2.70 -13.96
N GLU A 68 -11.24 3.76 -14.00
CA GLU A 68 -12.35 3.93 -13.07
C GLU A 68 -13.49 2.97 -13.44
N ILE A 69 -13.91 2.15 -12.47
CA ILE A 69 -15.06 1.27 -12.62
C ILE A 69 -16.33 2.10 -12.38
N GLY A 70 -17.08 2.37 -13.44
CA GLY A 70 -18.32 3.16 -13.41
C GLY A 70 -18.27 4.39 -14.32
N GLY A 71 -17.14 5.11 -14.35
CA GLY A 71 -16.93 6.27 -15.22
C GLY A 71 -16.39 5.93 -16.62
N GLY A 72 -15.77 4.76 -16.80
CA GLY A 72 -15.23 4.30 -18.09
C GLY A 72 -13.92 4.98 -18.50
N GLU A 73 -13.52 6.04 -17.81
CA GLU A 73 -12.27 6.75 -18.06
C GLU A 73 -11.05 5.89 -17.70
N THR A 74 -10.07 5.87 -18.59
CA THR A 74 -8.83 5.10 -18.44
C THR A 74 -7.64 6.01 -18.71
N MET A 75 -6.60 5.85 -17.92
CA MET A 75 -5.31 6.48 -18.16
C MET A 75 -4.22 5.43 -18.21
N GLU A 76 -3.14 5.71 -18.94
CA GLU A 76 -1.96 4.85 -19.04
C GLU A 76 -0.70 5.72 -19.02
N VAL A 77 0.32 5.26 -18.31
CA VAL A 77 1.63 5.93 -18.20
C VAL A 77 2.76 4.92 -18.29
N ASP A 78 3.96 5.38 -18.68
CA ASP A 78 5.19 4.63 -18.45
C ASP A 78 5.60 4.75 -16.97
N ALA A 79 5.51 3.65 -16.24
CA ALA A 79 5.82 3.60 -14.82
C ALA A 79 7.30 3.85 -14.51
N LEU A 80 8.19 3.68 -15.49
CA LEU A 80 9.62 3.97 -15.33
C LEU A 80 9.92 5.47 -15.44
N SER A 81 9.06 6.27 -16.09
CA SER A 81 9.20 7.73 -16.14
C SER A 81 8.60 8.42 -14.91
N VAL A 82 7.79 7.73 -14.10
CA VAL A 82 7.22 8.27 -12.86
C VAL A 82 8.20 8.05 -11.70
N PRO A 83 8.60 9.11 -10.95
CA PRO A 83 9.55 9.00 -9.86
C PRO A 83 9.09 8.08 -8.72
N LEU A 84 10.06 7.49 -8.03
CA LEU A 84 9.85 6.77 -6.77
C LEU A 84 9.91 7.70 -5.55
N THR A 85 10.40 8.93 -5.69
CA THR A 85 10.51 9.95 -4.64
C THR A 85 9.47 11.06 -4.80
N PHE A 86 9.35 11.95 -3.81
CA PHE A 86 8.29 12.97 -3.74
C PHE A 86 8.81 14.42 -3.80
N GLU A 87 10.07 14.61 -4.20
CA GLU A 87 10.71 15.94 -4.28
C GLU A 87 10.34 16.71 -5.56
N SER A 88 9.99 15.99 -6.63
CA SER A 88 9.56 16.59 -7.89
C SER A 88 8.05 16.83 -7.91
N GLY A 89 7.63 17.83 -8.69
CA GLY A 89 6.22 18.08 -8.99
C GLY A 89 5.51 16.86 -9.60
N TYR A 90 4.18 16.93 -9.64
CA TYR A 90 3.31 15.85 -10.12
C TYR A 90 2.84 16.14 -11.55
N SER A 91 2.87 15.12 -12.40
CA SER A 91 2.32 15.16 -13.76
C SER A 91 0.79 15.28 -13.77
N ASP A 92 0.21 15.64 -14.92
CA ASP A 92 -1.24 15.70 -15.10
C ASP A 92 -1.92 14.35 -14.82
N ALA A 93 -1.25 13.24 -15.18
CA ALA A 93 -1.72 11.91 -14.87
C ALA A 93 -1.74 11.64 -13.35
N GLU A 94 -0.70 12.04 -12.63
CA GLU A 94 -0.67 11.90 -11.16
C GLU A 94 -1.74 12.77 -10.50
N ASN A 95 -1.90 14.02 -10.93
CA ASN A 95 -2.91 14.94 -10.39
C ASN A 95 -4.34 14.45 -10.67
N LYS A 96 -4.60 13.91 -11.87
CA LYS A 96 -5.91 13.35 -12.21
C LYS A 96 -6.27 12.15 -11.36
N LEU A 97 -5.36 11.18 -11.20
CA LEU A 97 -5.60 10.04 -10.32
C LEU A 97 -5.72 10.48 -8.86
N ALA A 98 -4.95 11.49 -8.44
CA ALA A 98 -5.06 12.06 -7.11
C ALA A 98 -6.44 12.67 -6.85
N GLU A 99 -7.02 13.37 -7.83
CA GLU A 99 -8.37 13.92 -7.71
C GLU A 99 -9.42 12.80 -7.57
N TRP A 100 -9.31 11.74 -8.36
CA TRP A 100 -10.19 10.57 -8.18
C TRP A 100 -10.05 9.94 -6.80
N LEU A 101 -8.82 9.78 -6.29
CA LEU A 101 -8.62 9.28 -4.93
C LEU A 101 -9.22 10.23 -3.89
N PHE A 102 -9.07 11.54 -4.08
CA PHE A 102 -9.60 12.56 -3.19
C PHE A 102 -11.13 12.51 -3.12
N ILE A 103 -11.82 12.48 -4.27
CA ILE A 103 -13.27 12.22 -4.36
C ILE A 103 -13.62 10.90 -3.67
N GLY A 104 -12.81 9.87 -3.94
CA GLY A 104 -12.91 8.52 -3.38
C GLY A 104 -12.91 8.46 -1.85
N PHE A 105 -12.16 9.34 -1.20
CA PHE A 105 -12.01 9.38 0.24
C PHE A 105 -13.00 10.34 0.91
N THR A 106 -13.43 11.40 0.23
CA THR A 106 -14.15 12.52 0.85
C THR A 106 -15.63 12.59 0.47
N GLN A 107 -16.00 12.14 -0.72
CA GLN A 107 -17.35 12.33 -1.27
C GLN A 107 -18.08 11.01 -1.47
N GLN A 108 -17.48 10.07 -2.21
CA GLN A 108 -18.10 8.76 -2.48
C GLN A 108 -17.05 7.65 -2.68
N PRO A 109 -17.32 6.40 -2.24
CA PRO A 109 -16.42 5.29 -2.51
C PRO A 109 -16.24 5.05 -4.01
N MET A 110 -14.99 5.03 -4.49
CA MET A 110 -14.63 4.76 -5.87
C MET A 110 -13.93 3.41 -6.01
N GLN A 111 -14.03 2.82 -7.20
CA GLN A 111 -13.41 1.55 -7.55
C GLN A 111 -12.56 1.69 -8.81
N PHE A 112 -11.39 1.06 -8.79
CA PHE A 112 -10.40 1.15 -9.86
C PHE A 112 -9.90 -0.23 -10.25
N GLU A 113 -9.79 -0.46 -11.55
CA GLU A 113 -8.97 -1.53 -12.12
C GLU A 113 -7.57 -0.96 -12.40
N VAL A 114 -6.54 -1.59 -11.85
CA VAL A 114 -5.14 -1.19 -12.04
C VAL A 114 -4.42 -2.35 -12.70
N CYS A 115 -3.82 -2.11 -13.86
CA CYS A 115 -3.11 -3.10 -14.64
C CYS A 115 -1.68 -2.63 -14.91
N ALA A 116 -0.73 -3.56 -14.89
CA ALA A 116 0.64 -3.31 -15.32
C ALA A 116 1.02 -4.33 -16.38
N ARG A 117 1.57 -3.84 -17.50
CA ARG A 117 2.19 -4.65 -18.54
C ARG A 117 3.69 -4.42 -18.51
N ILE A 118 4.45 -5.48 -18.23
CA ILE A 118 5.90 -5.45 -18.17
C ILE A 118 6.42 -6.02 -19.49
N ASP A 119 7.10 -5.19 -20.29
CA ASP A 119 7.92 -5.66 -21.38
C ASP A 119 9.34 -5.88 -20.85
N PHE A 120 9.77 -7.14 -20.84
CA PHE A 120 11.09 -7.52 -20.36
C PHE A 120 12.22 -7.11 -21.34
N GLY A 121 11.89 -6.76 -22.58
CA GLY A 121 12.87 -6.40 -23.61
C GLY A 121 13.72 -7.57 -24.11
N MET A 122 13.37 -8.80 -23.74
CA MET A 122 14.03 -10.03 -24.18
C MET A 122 13.00 -11.15 -24.38
N THR A 123 13.35 -12.13 -25.22
CA THR A 123 12.55 -13.32 -25.47
C THR A 123 13.08 -14.49 -24.64
N GLY A 124 12.20 -15.31 -24.06
CA GLY A 124 12.57 -16.52 -23.34
C GLY A 124 11.83 -16.69 -22.01
N ALA A 125 12.26 -17.67 -21.22
CA ALA A 125 11.75 -17.88 -19.87
C ALA A 125 12.37 -16.86 -18.91
N ILE A 126 11.53 -16.14 -18.18
CA ILE A 126 11.93 -15.12 -17.22
C ILE A 126 11.34 -15.47 -15.87
N GLU A 127 12.20 -15.50 -14.85
CA GLU A 127 11.75 -15.71 -13.47
C GLU A 127 10.96 -14.49 -12.99
N VAL A 128 9.75 -14.74 -12.48
CA VAL A 128 8.90 -13.72 -11.86
C VAL A 128 8.79 -13.96 -10.35
N PHE A 129 8.51 -12.89 -9.60
CA PHE A 129 8.60 -12.87 -8.14
C PHE A 129 7.23 -12.63 -7.48
N PRO A 130 6.42 -13.68 -7.25
CA PRO A 130 5.22 -13.60 -6.43
C PRO A 130 5.56 -13.46 -4.93
N SER A 131 4.54 -13.35 -4.08
CA SER A 131 4.77 -13.32 -2.63
C SER A 131 5.20 -14.70 -2.09
N GLN A 132 6.02 -14.71 -1.05
CA GLN A 132 6.40 -15.93 -0.34
C GLN A 132 5.46 -16.16 0.85
N ASN A 133 5.09 -17.43 1.12
CA ASN A 133 4.38 -17.78 2.35
C ASN A 133 5.39 -18.00 3.48
N PHE A 134 5.03 -17.57 4.68
CA PHE A 134 5.73 -17.95 5.90
C PHE A 134 5.26 -19.35 6.32
N VAL A 135 6.21 -20.28 6.51
CA VAL A 135 5.96 -21.67 6.91
C VAL A 135 7.00 -22.02 7.98
N SER A 136 6.56 -22.18 9.23
CA SER A 136 7.45 -22.40 10.37
C SER A 136 8.07 -23.80 10.36
N ASP A 137 7.27 -24.82 10.08
CA ASP A 137 7.69 -26.24 10.16
C ASP A 137 7.84 -26.83 8.76
N LYS A 138 8.89 -26.39 8.08
CA LYS A 138 9.16 -26.79 6.71
C LYS A 138 9.94 -28.12 6.70
N PRO A 139 9.48 -29.17 5.99
CA PRO A 139 10.24 -30.41 5.82
C PRO A 139 11.57 -30.17 5.10
N ASP A 140 12.58 -30.99 5.42
CA ASP A 140 13.87 -30.97 4.75
C ASP A 140 13.71 -31.18 3.23
N GLY A 141 14.44 -30.38 2.45
CA GLY A 141 14.38 -30.41 0.98
C GLY A 141 13.17 -29.70 0.35
N PHE A 142 12.21 -29.18 1.12
CA PHE A 142 11.09 -28.44 0.55
C PHE A 142 11.56 -27.13 -0.10
N ALA A 143 10.97 -26.71 -1.22
CA ALA A 143 11.29 -25.43 -1.86
C ALA A 143 10.67 -24.23 -1.11
N ARG A 144 10.99 -22.99 -1.50
CA ARG A 144 10.30 -21.81 -0.95
C ARG A 144 8.82 -21.83 -1.35
N SER A 145 7.92 -21.80 -0.38
CA SER A 145 6.47 -21.78 -0.64
C SER A 145 6.05 -20.42 -1.19
N LEU A 146 5.44 -20.40 -2.38
CA LEU A 146 4.95 -19.18 -3.04
C LEU A 146 3.44 -19.04 -2.89
N TYR A 147 2.98 -17.79 -2.83
CA TYR A 147 1.57 -17.44 -2.75
C TYR A 147 0.90 -17.58 -4.12
N LYS A 148 -0.23 -18.29 -4.13
CA LYS A 148 -1.02 -18.59 -5.31
C LYS A 148 -2.51 -18.37 -5.03
N LEU A 149 -3.24 -17.89 -6.02
CA LEU A 149 -4.71 -17.86 -6.09
C LEU A 149 -5.23 -19.10 -6.82
N LYS A 150 -6.53 -19.40 -6.66
CA LYS A 150 -7.19 -20.54 -7.32
C LYS A 150 -6.40 -21.85 -7.16
N ARG A 151 -5.93 -22.11 -5.93
CA ARG A 151 -5.10 -23.28 -5.64
C ARG A 151 -5.89 -24.56 -5.87
N MET A 152 -5.25 -25.56 -6.46
CA MET A 152 -5.77 -26.92 -6.50
C MET A 152 -6.09 -27.41 -5.09
N SER A 153 -7.18 -28.18 -4.96
CA SER A 153 -7.56 -28.74 -3.67
C SER A 153 -6.53 -29.77 -3.18
N ARG A 154 -6.38 -29.92 -1.86
CA ARG A 154 -5.48 -30.93 -1.30
C ARG A 154 -5.87 -32.36 -1.72
N GLN A 155 -7.17 -32.63 -1.88
CA GLN A 155 -7.66 -33.94 -2.29
C GLN A 155 -7.27 -34.27 -3.72
N ASP A 156 -7.43 -33.31 -4.64
CA ASP A 156 -7.04 -33.48 -6.04
C ASP A 156 -5.52 -33.65 -6.17
N LEU A 157 -4.76 -32.85 -5.43
CA LEU A 157 -3.30 -32.97 -5.39
C LEU A 157 -2.87 -34.37 -4.93
N LEU A 158 -3.45 -34.88 -3.83
CA LEU A 158 -3.15 -36.21 -3.33
C LEU A 158 -3.57 -37.31 -4.32
N ARG A 159 -4.67 -37.13 -5.04
CA ARG A 159 -5.12 -38.07 -6.07
C ARG A 159 -4.14 -38.14 -7.25
N ILE A 160 -3.63 -36.99 -7.68
CA ILE A 160 -2.64 -36.90 -8.77
C ILE A 160 -1.30 -37.49 -8.32
N MET A 161 -0.82 -37.14 -7.12
CA MET A 161 0.48 -37.60 -6.61
C MET A 161 0.54 -39.10 -6.29
N ARG A 162 -0.60 -39.75 -6.08
CA ARG A 162 -0.71 -41.20 -5.80
C ARG A 162 -0.80 -42.07 -7.07
N ASN A 163 -0.77 -41.46 -8.25
CA ASN A 163 -0.86 -42.20 -9.51
C ASN A 163 0.56 -42.63 -9.95
N ASP A 164 0.83 -43.93 -9.93
CA ASP A 164 2.16 -44.51 -10.20
C ASP A 164 2.48 -44.64 -11.70
N ASN A 165 1.53 -44.36 -12.60
CA ASN A 165 1.76 -44.43 -14.05
C ASN A 165 2.56 -43.21 -14.54
N ALA A 166 3.80 -43.44 -15.01
CA ALA A 166 4.72 -42.42 -15.50
C ALA A 166 4.19 -41.66 -16.75
N ASP A 167 3.39 -42.30 -17.59
CA ASP A 167 2.74 -41.64 -18.76
C ASP A 167 1.61 -40.67 -18.35
N THR A 168 1.11 -40.78 -17.12
CA THR A 168 0.22 -39.80 -16.47
C THR A 168 0.97 -38.74 -15.67
N TYR A 169 2.30 -38.82 -15.58
CA TYR A 169 3.14 -37.94 -14.78
C TYR A 169 3.37 -36.61 -15.50
N ALA A 170 2.28 -35.88 -15.60
CA ALA A 170 2.23 -34.50 -16.01
C ALA A 170 2.60 -33.57 -14.84
N ALA A 171 3.49 -33.93 -13.92
CA ALA A 171 3.81 -33.09 -12.75
C ALA A 171 4.23 -31.66 -13.15
N ASP A 172 4.90 -31.53 -14.30
CA ASP A 172 5.29 -30.25 -14.92
C ASP A 172 4.15 -29.53 -15.67
N ILE A 173 3.00 -30.19 -15.87
CA ILE A 173 1.80 -29.69 -16.56
C ILE A 173 0.61 -29.52 -15.60
N VAL A 174 0.76 -29.86 -14.30
CA VAL A 174 -0.32 -29.67 -13.32
C VAL A 174 -0.51 -28.18 -13.03
N ASP A 175 -1.68 -27.67 -13.38
CA ASP A 175 -2.10 -26.32 -12.96
C ASP A 175 -2.33 -26.30 -11.44
N VAL A 176 -1.34 -25.80 -10.71
CA VAL A 176 -1.34 -25.64 -9.25
C VAL A 176 -1.88 -24.28 -8.79
N GLY A 177 -2.45 -23.50 -9.71
CA GLY A 177 -3.01 -22.18 -9.49
C GLY A 177 -2.14 -21.04 -10.01
N VAL A 178 -2.63 -19.82 -9.81
CA VAL A 178 -2.05 -18.60 -10.38
C VAL A 178 -1.14 -17.92 -9.36
N ALA A 179 0.14 -17.73 -9.69
CA ALA A 179 1.08 -16.99 -8.84
C ALA A 179 0.58 -15.56 -8.58
N ALA A 180 0.69 -15.08 -7.33
CA ALA A 180 0.12 -13.79 -6.95
C ALA A 180 0.99 -13.03 -5.94
N ILE A 181 0.81 -11.70 -5.92
CA ILE A 181 1.31 -10.82 -4.86
C ILE A 181 0.20 -10.66 -3.82
N ARG A 182 0.54 -10.75 -2.53
CA ARG A 182 -0.43 -10.57 -1.43
C ARG A 182 -0.93 -9.12 -1.40
N ASP A 183 -2.21 -8.97 -1.10
CA ASP A 183 -2.91 -7.71 -0.86
C ASP A 183 -2.16 -6.74 0.08
N HIS A 184 -1.70 -7.21 1.25
CA HIS A 184 -0.96 -6.37 2.21
C HIS A 184 0.38 -5.90 1.65
N LYS A 185 0.99 -6.65 0.71
CA LYS A 185 2.23 -6.28 0.04
C LYS A 185 1.98 -5.22 -1.03
N ILE A 186 0.83 -5.26 -1.70
CA ILE A 186 0.35 -4.16 -2.57
C ILE A 186 0.08 -2.90 -1.74
N GLY A 187 -0.68 -3.03 -0.64
CA GLY A 187 -1.00 -1.92 0.25
C GLY A 187 0.23 -1.27 0.88
N ASN A 188 1.22 -2.06 1.30
CA ASN A 188 2.51 -1.56 1.82
C ASN A 188 3.26 -0.70 0.79
N ALA A 189 3.32 -1.16 -0.47
CA ALA A 189 3.94 -0.39 -1.55
C ALA A 189 3.21 0.93 -1.81
N ILE A 190 1.87 0.92 -1.90
CA ILE A 190 1.09 2.14 -2.17
C ILE A 190 1.29 3.17 -1.04
N ARG A 191 1.30 2.74 0.23
CA ARG A 191 1.51 3.62 1.39
C ARG A 191 2.97 3.93 1.71
N THR A 192 3.92 3.61 0.83
CA THR A 192 5.33 4.02 0.93
C THR A 192 5.48 5.49 0.55
N ILE A 193 4.97 6.36 1.42
CA ILE A 193 4.82 7.80 1.16
C ILE A 193 5.41 8.68 2.27
N ASP A 194 5.80 8.10 3.40
CA ASP A 194 6.28 8.86 4.56
C ASP A 194 7.74 9.28 4.33
N THR A 195 7.93 10.57 4.11
CA THR A 195 9.24 11.24 4.03
C THR A 195 9.40 12.27 5.14
N TRP A 196 8.52 12.27 6.14
CA TRP A 196 8.43 13.34 7.15
C TRP A 196 8.94 12.89 8.53
N TYR A 197 9.59 11.74 8.60
CA TYR A 197 10.10 11.16 9.84
C TYR A 197 11.46 11.72 10.25
N ALA A 198 12.23 12.27 9.30
CA ALA A 198 13.54 12.85 9.53
C ALA A 198 13.50 14.37 9.31
N ALA A 199 14.32 15.10 10.07
CA ALA A 199 14.44 16.56 9.94
C ALA A 199 15.20 17.00 8.67
N ASN A 200 15.90 16.07 8.01
CA ASN A 200 16.70 16.36 6.82
C ASN A 200 15.89 16.13 5.54
N SER A 201 16.14 16.93 4.50
CA SER A 201 15.44 16.92 3.21
C SER A 201 15.50 15.59 2.45
N ASP A 202 16.48 14.73 2.74
CA ASP A 202 16.81 13.56 1.92
C ASP A 202 16.19 12.25 2.47
N ALA A 203 15.06 12.37 3.18
CA ALA A 203 14.38 11.24 3.78
C ALA A 203 13.82 10.29 2.71
N SER A 204 14.42 9.10 2.58
CA SER A 204 13.90 8.07 1.69
C SER A 204 12.47 7.67 2.09
N PRO A 205 11.52 7.54 1.15
CA PRO A 205 10.15 7.18 1.49
C PRO A 205 10.07 5.82 2.19
N ILE A 206 9.38 5.77 3.32
CA ILE A 206 9.06 4.54 4.04
C ILE A 206 7.54 4.29 4.02
N PRO A 207 7.09 3.03 4.18
CA PRO A 207 5.69 2.74 4.44
C PRO A 207 5.20 3.48 5.69
N VAL A 208 4.05 4.13 5.59
CA VAL A 208 3.39 4.77 6.73
C VAL A 208 3.09 3.70 7.77
N GLU A 209 3.70 3.79 8.95
CA GLU A 209 3.52 2.87 10.07
C GLU A 209 3.39 3.69 11.36
N PRO A 210 2.58 3.27 12.35
CA PRO A 210 2.35 4.07 13.57
C PRO A 210 3.63 4.54 14.27
N ARG A 211 4.68 3.71 14.29
CA ARG A 211 6.02 4.04 14.84
C ARG A 211 7.11 4.16 13.79
N GLY A 212 6.75 4.21 12.51
CA GLY A 212 7.73 4.23 11.40
C GLY A 212 8.65 3.00 11.39
N ALA A 213 8.13 1.81 11.68
CA ALA A 213 8.93 0.59 11.69
C ALA A 213 9.50 0.30 10.29
N ASN A 214 10.83 0.17 10.20
CA ASN A 214 11.53 -0.16 8.96
C ASN A 214 12.25 -1.51 9.13
N ILE A 215 11.73 -2.52 8.43
CA ILE A 215 12.24 -3.90 8.51
C ILE A 215 13.63 -4.02 7.86
N GLU A 216 13.89 -3.29 6.79
CA GLU A 216 15.18 -3.35 6.08
C GLU A 216 16.33 -2.78 6.93
N ARG A 217 16.01 -1.78 7.75
CA ARG A 217 16.97 -1.11 8.65
C ARG A 217 16.93 -1.63 10.09
N ASP A 218 16.02 -2.56 10.40
CA ASP A 218 15.76 -3.10 11.73
C ASP A 218 15.63 -2.01 12.83
N MET A 219 14.88 -0.94 12.52
CA MET A 219 14.72 0.19 13.44
C MET A 219 13.37 0.90 13.30
N TYR A 220 13.03 1.71 14.30
CA TYR A 220 11.90 2.62 14.26
C TYR A 220 12.36 4.01 13.81
N MET A 221 11.88 4.45 12.65
CA MET A 221 12.25 5.75 12.07
C MET A 221 11.58 6.93 12.78
N ARG A 222 10.51 6.68 13.53
CA ARG A 222 9.76 7.68 14.32
C ARG A 222 9.87 7.39 15.82
N ALA A 223 11.09 7.35 16.34
CA ALA A 223 11.35 7.07 17.76
C ALA A 223 11.40 8.34 18.64
N SER A 224 11.45 9.53 18.03
CA SER A 224 11.71 10.80 18.72
C SER A 224 10.42 11.54 19.08
N ARG A 225 9.44 10.85 19.67
CA ARG A 225 8.11 11.40 20.00
C ARG A 225 7.36 11.99 18.79
N ASN A 226 7.70 11.52 17.59
CA ASN A 226 7.07 11.87 16.32
C ASN A 226 6.30 10.70 15.71
N ASP A 227 5.87 9.76 16.56
CA ASP A 227 5.03 8.62 16.23
C ASP A 227 3.53 8.96 16.37
N LEU A 228 2.69 8.12 15.79
CA LEU A 228 1.24 8.29 15.79
C LEU A 228 0.68 8.41 17.20
N PHE A 229 1.12 7.57 18.15
CA PHE A 229 0.54 7.53 19.49
C PHE A 229 0.87 8.80 20.26
N THR A 230 2.07 9.36 20.07
CA THR A 230 2.39 10.68 20.61
C THR A 230 1.46 11.75 20.02
N TYR A 231 1.28 11.79 18.69
CA TYR A 231 0.41 12.79 18.06
C TYR A 231 -1.08 12.64 18.42
N LEU A 232 -1.56 11.43 18.68
CA LEU A 232 -2.92 11.20 19.15
C LEU A 232 -3.21 11.88 20.50
N THR A 233 -2.18 12.11 21.33
CA THR A 233 -2.33 12.84 22.60
C THR A 233 -2.35 14.37 22.44
N SER A 234 -2.01 14.89 21.26
CA SER A 234 -1.87 16.32 21.00
C SER A 234 -2.49 16.74 19.65
N LEU A 235 -3.62 16.12 19.27
CA LEU A 235 -4.31 16.40 18.01
C LEU A 235 -4.72 17.87 17.84
N ASP A 236 -5.04 18.55 18.94
CA ASP A 236 -5.43 19.97 18.92
C ASP A 236 -4.29 20.88 18.47
N ASP A 237 -3.04 20.52 18.80
CA ASP A 237 -1.86 21.28 18.35
C ASP A 237 -1.68 21.18 16.83
N LEU A 238 -2.03 20.03 16.25
CA LEU A 238 -1.92 19.78 14.81
C LEU A 238 -3.00 20.52 13.99
N GLN A 239 -4.13 20.87 14.60
CA GLN A 239 -5.22 21.57 13.93
C GLN A 239 -4.95 23.07 13.73
N ARG A 240 -3.93 23.63 14.37
CA ARG A 240 -3.57 25.05 14.24
C ARG A 240 -3.14 25.35 12.81
N SER A 241 -3.66 26.44 12.25
CA SER A 241 -3.28 26.89 10.91
C SER A 241 -1.78 27.20 10.86
N ILE A 242 -1.06 26.50 10.00
CA ILE A 242 0.33 26.81 9.67
C ILE A 242 0.42 27.33 8.23
N VAL A 243 1.52 28.00 7.91
CA VAL A 243 1.83 28.37 6.52
C VAL A 243 2.35 27.12 5.81
N GLY A 244 1.61 26.62 4.82
CA GLY A 244 1.97 25.43 4.04
C GLY A 244 1.34 24.13 4.56
N ILE A 245 1.90 23.00 4.15
CA ILE A 245 1.40 21.65 4.49
C ILE A 245 1.90 21.25 5.88
N ASN A 246 0.98 20.85 6.76
CA ASN A 246 1.33 20.24 8.04
C ASN A 246 1.71 18.77 7.84
N HIS A 247 3.02 18.50 7.81
CA HIS A 247 3.55 17.15 7.57
C HIS A 247 3.17 16.16 8.68
N GLU A 248 3.08 16.61 9.92
CA GLU A 248 2.64 15.80 11.05
C GLU A 248 1.16 15.42 10.93
N ALA A 249 0.31 16.39 10.55
CA ALA A 249 -1.10 16.12 10.30
C ALA A 249 -1.29 15.19 9.09
N ALA A 250 -0.53 15.39 8.02
CA ALA A 250 -0.54 14.48 6.85
C ALA A 250 -0.12 13.05 7.24
N PHE A 251 0.90 12.89 8.08
CA PHE A 251 1.30 11.58 8.62
C PHE A 251 0.19 10.94 9.45
N VAL A 252 -0.43 11.68 10.36
CA VAL A 252 -1.56 11.19 11.18
C VAL A 252 -2.72 10.75 10.30
N LEU A 253 -3.11 11.57 9.32
CA LEU A 253 -4.18 11.24 8.38
C LEU A 253 -3.85 10.00 7.53
N ALA A 254 -2.60 9.85 7.09
CA ALA A 254 -2.15 8.65 6.39
C ALA A 254 -2.22 7.39 7.27
N CYS A 255 -1.90 7.50 8.57
CA CYS A 255 -2.08 6.43 9.54
C CYS A 255 -3.55 6.06 9.73
N MET A 256 -4.47 7.04 9.72
CA MET A 256 -5.91 6.80 9.76
C MET A 256 -6.38 6.03 8.52
N ILE A 257 -5.95 6.44 7.32
CA ILE A 257 -6.28 5.76 6.05
C ILE A 257 -5.75 4.32 6.03
N ARG A 258 -4.52 4.09 6.53
CA ARG A 258 -3.97 2.73 6.70
C ARG A 258 -4.79 1.90 7.70
N GLY A 259 -5.31 2.54 8.73
CA GLY A 259 -5.87 1.92 9.92
C GLY A 259 -4.80 1.63 10.97
N PHE A 260 -5.19 1.62 12.24
CA PHE A 260 -4.35 1.24 13.37
C PHE A 260 -5.23 0.71 14.52
N LEU A 261 -4.59 0.04 15.47
CA LEU A 261 -5.19 -0.30 16.75
C LEU A 261 -4.44 0.46 17.84
N ALA A 262 -5.16 1.19 18.68
CA ALA A 262 -4.63 1.83 19.87
C ALA A 262 -5.32 1.22 21.10
N GLY A 263 -4.52 0.77 22.07
CA GLY A 263 -5.00 0.33 23.37
C GLY A 263 -5.18 1.52 24.32
N GLU A 264 -5.45 1.23 25.60
CA GLU A 264 -5.55 2.25 26.65
C GLU A 264 -4.30 3.14 26.66
N ILE A 265 -4.49 4.43 26.39
CA ILE A 265 -3.45 5.44 26.62
C ILE A 265 -3.50 5.72 28.12
N VAL A 266 -2.76 4.94 28.90
CA VAL A 266 -2.55 5.26 30.31
C VAL A 266 -1.76 6.56 30.33
N GLN A 267 -2.43 7.68 30.68
CA GLN A 267 -1.73 8.91 31.01
C GLN A 267 -0.79 8.58 32.17
N ALA A 268 0.52 8.63 31.91
CA ALA A 268 1.50 8.60 33.00
C ALA A 268 1.26 9.86 33.84
N THR A 269 0.68 9.66 35.02
CA THR A 269 0.51 10.67 36.07
C THR A 269 1.85 11.21 36.53
#